data_AF-A0A2D9IV56-F1
#
_entry.id   AF-A0A2D9IV56-F1
#
_cell.length_a   1.000
_cell.length_b   1.000
_cell.length_c   1.000
_cell.angle_alpha   90.00
_cell.angle_beta   90.00
_cell.angle_gamma   90.00
#
_symmetry.space_group_name_H-M   'P 1'
#
loop_
_entity.id
_entity.type
_entity.pdbx_description
1 polymer ?
#
loop_
_entity_poly.entity_id
_entity_poly.type
_entity_poly.pdbx_seq_one_letter_code
_entity_poly.pdbx_strand_id
1 'polypeptide(L)' 'MGYSHTNSKGKTYFLHSKNVQLKGGRNQTIYYFAKDQRAEACDLPSDKVVVESPKTGLPFCKGK' A
#
# COMPACT_ATOMS: atom_id res chain seq x y z
N MET A 1 3.54 -13.64 4.83
CA MET A 1 3.09 -12.59 5.77
C MET A 1 2.84 -11.33 4.95
N GLY A 2 2.08 -10.36 5.45
CA GLY A 2 1.90 -9.08 4.75
C GLY A 2 2.80 -8.02 5.38
N TYR A 3 3.29 -7.08 4.59
CA TYR A 3 4.02 -5.93 5.13
C TYR A 3 3.09 -5.04 5.95
N SER A 4 3.54 -4.57 7.11
CA SER A 4 2.82 -3.63 7.97
C SER A 4 3.66 -2.40 8.27
N HIS A 5 3.02 -1.23 8.30
CA HIS A 5 3.64 0.05 8.63
C HIS A 5 2.87 0.75 9.74
N THR A 6 3.56 1.15 10.80
CA THR A 6 2.99 2.04 11.81
C THR A 6 3.33 3.47 11.44
N ASN A 7 2.32 4.28 11.19
CA ASN A 7 2.53 5.66 10.77
C ASN A 7 3.02 6.55 11.93
N SER A 8 3.45 7.77 11.60
CA SER A 8 3.83 8.83 12.56
C SER A 8 2.77 9.18 13.61
N LYS A 9 1.51 8.79 13.39
CA LYS A 9 0.37 9.00 14.30
C LYS A 9 0.04 7.74 15.14
N GLY A 10 0.90 6.73 15.15
CA GLY A 10 0.74 5.50 15.93
C GLY A 10 -0.33 4.54 15.39
N LYS A 11 -0.79 4.71 14.14
CA LYS A 11 -1.77 3.84 13.50
C LYS A 11 -1.06 2.82 12.61
N THR A 12 -1.35 1.55 12.83
CA THR A 12 -0.85 0.46 12.00
C THR A 12 -1.71 0.30 10.74
N TYR A 13 -1.03 0.17 9.62
CA TYR A 13 -1.62 -0.16 8.33
C TYR A 13 -0.91 -1.39 7.75
N PHE A 14 -1.64 -2.14 6.95
CA PHE A 14 -1.16 -3.32 6.25
C PHE A 14 -1.15 -3.01 4.76
N LEU A 15 -0.13 -3.51 4.07
CA LEU A 15 0.00 -3.39 2.62
C LEU A 15 -0.75 -4.52 1.92
N HIS A 16 -1.48 -4.15 0.88
CA HIS A 16 -2.21 -5.06 0.02
C HIS A 16 -1.90 -4.78 -1.44
N SER A 17 -2.04 -5.81 -2.27
CA SER A 17 -1.93 -5.67 -3.73
C SER A 17 -3.20 -6.16 -4.41
N LYS A 18 -3.61 -5.46 -5.46
CA LYS A 18 -4.76 -5.86 -6.27
C LYS A 18 -4.50 -5.59 -7.74
N ASN A 19 -4.87 -6.55 -8.59
CA ASN A 19 -4.90 -6.33 -10.03
C ASN A 19 -6.21 -5.62 -10.39
N VAL A 20 -6.11 -4.42 -10.94
CA VAL A 20 -7.26 -3.63 -11.38
C VAL A 20 -7.13 -3.30 -12.86
N GLN A 21 -8.27 -3.23 -13.54
CA GLN A 21 -8.34 -2.70 -14.89
C GLN A 21 -8.60 -1.19 -14.81
N LEU A 22 -7.67 -0.40 -15.31
CA LEU A 22 -7.81 1.05 -15.36
C LEU A 22 -8.76 1.48 -16.47
N LYS A 23 -9.26 2.71 -16.34
CA LYS A 23 -10.04 3.38 -17.39
C LYS A 23 -9.15 3.50 -18.64
N GLY A 24 -9.47 2.74 -19.68
CA GLY A 24 -8.63 2.55 -20.88
C GLY A 24 -8.22 1.10 -21.15
N GLY A 25 -8.66 0.14 -20.34
CA GLY A 25 -8.49 -1.30 -20.59
C GLY A 25 -7.15 -1.87 -20.14
N ARG A 26 -6.23 -1.02 -19.67
CA ARG A 26 -4.93 -1.45 -19.16
C ARG A 26 -5.07 -2.10 -17.78
N ASN A 27 -4.54 -3.31 -17.64
CA ASN A 27 -4.40 -3.97 -16.35
C ASN A 27 -3.17 -3.43 -15.62
N GLN A 28 -3.32 -3.10 -14.33
CA GLN A 28 -2.24 -2.67 -13.47
C GLN A 28 -2.42 -3.26 -12.07
N THR A 29 -1.31 -3.74 -11.48
CA THR A 29 -1.25 -4.07 -10.06
C THR A 29 -1.10 -2.78 -9.26
N ILE A 30 -2.08 -2.48 -8.44
CA ILE A 30 -2.04 -1.37 -7.48
C ILE A 30 -1.64 -1.89 -6.11
N TYR A 31 -1.00 -1.01 -5.34
CA TYR A 31 -0.62 -1.24 -3.96
C TYR A 31 -1.31 -0.21 -3.09
N TYR A 32 -1.93 -0.65 -2.00
CA TYR A 32 -2.68 0.23 -1.10
C TYR A 32 -2.53 -0.20 0.36
N PHE A 33 -2.69 0.76 1.27
CA PHE A 33 -2.64 0.54 2.70
C PHE A 33 -4.05 0.56 3.31
N ALA A 34 -4.39 -0.44 4.11
CA ALA A 34 -5.62 -0.50 4.90
C ALA A 34 -5.32 -0.79 6.38
N LYS A 35 -6.26 -0.46 7.28
CA LYS A 35 -6.05 -0.66 8.73
C LYS A 35 -6.29 -2.11 9.16
N ASP A 36 -6.97 -2.87 8.32
CA ASP A 36 -7.30 -4.27 8.53
C ASP A 36 -6.47 -5.16 7.60
N GLN A 37 -5.99 -6.28 8.13
CA GLN A 37 -5.32 -7.28 7.33
C GLN A 37 -6.37 -8.11 6.59
N ARG A 38 -6.20 -8.24 5.26
CA ARG A 38 -7.13 -8.96 4.38
C ARG A 38 -6.37 -10.07 3.66
N ALA A 39 -7.10 -10.93 2.97
CA ALA A 39 -6.51 -11.97 2.12
C ALA A 39 -5.57 -11.40 1.04
N GLU A 40 -5.79 -10.16 0.59
CA GLU A 40 -4.96 -9.47 -0.40
C GLU A 40 -3.65 -8.89 0.16
N ALA A 41 -3.31 -9.17 1.43
CA ALA A 41 -2.09 -8.65 2.05
C ALA A 41 -0.85 -9.18 1.33
N CYS A 42 0.11 -8.29 1.07
CA CYS A 42 1.31 -8.62 0.31
C CYS A 42 2.57 -8.04 0.97
N ASP A 43 3.73 -8.55 0.57
CA ASP A 43 5.02 -7.99 0.96
C ASP A 43 5.31 -6.70 0.17
N LEU A 44 6.18 -5.85 0.74
CA LEU A 44 6.63 -4.63 0.07
C LEU A 44 7.59 -5.01 -1.06
N PRO A 45 7.28 -4.68 -2.33
CA PRO A 45 8.16 -5.02 -3.44
C PRO A 45 9.45 -4.19 -3.40
N SER A 46 10.54 -4.76 -3.91
CA SER A 46 11.90 -4.22 -3.77
C SER A 46 12.14 -2.87 -4.47
N ASP A 47 11.33 -2.57 -5.51
CA ASP A 47 11.33 -1.32 -6.27
C ASP A 47 10.53 -0.19 -5.60
N LYS A 48 9.89 -0.46 -4.45
CA LYS A 48 9.05 0.52 -3.76
C LYS A 48 9.57 0.87 -2.38
N VAL A 49 9.22 2.08 -1.97
CA VAL A 49 9.40 2.60 -0.61
C VAL A 49 8.07 3.09 -0.09
N VAL A 50 7.90 3.02 1.22
CA VAL A 50 6.71 3.52 1.91
C VAL A 50 6.96 4.96 2.32
N VAL A 51 6.04 5.84 1.94
CA VAL A 51 6.06 7.25 2.29
C VAL A 51 4.73 7.60 2.92
N GLU A 52 4.72 8.48 3.91
CA GLU A 52 3.50 8.97 4.53
C GLU A 52 3.07 10.30 3.91
N SER A 53 1.77 10.46 3.67
CA SER A 53 1.21 11.75 3.30
C SER A 53 1.36 12.74 4.47
N PRO A 54 2.02 13.90 4.30
CA PRO A 54 2.19 14.87 5.39
C PRO A 54 0.85 15.39 5.94
N LYS A 55 -0.17 15.49 5.09
CA LYS A 55 -1.48 16.02 5.45
C LYS A 55 -2.32 15.00 6.23
N THR A 56 -2.41 13.77 5.74
CA THR A 56 -3.32 12.76 6.33
C THR A 56 -2.60 11.80 7.27
N GLY A 57 -1.30 11.58 7.08
CA GLY A 57 -0.53 10.49 7.69
C GLY A 57 -0.83 9.12 7.07
N LEU A 58 -1.48 9.08 5.90
CA LEU A 58 -1.77 7.83 5.19
C LEU A 58 -0.48 7.33 4.50
N PRO A 59 -0.03 6.09 4.77
CA PRO A 59 1.09 5.49 4.04
C PRO A 59 0.70 5.16 2.60
N PHE A 60 1.63 5.35 1.67
CA PHE A 60 1.49 4.95 0.28
C PHE A 60 2.84 4.48 -0.28
N CYS A 61 2.80 3.64 -1.31
CA CYS A 61 4.01 3.19 -1.98
C CYS A 61 4.44 4.20 -3.04
N LYS A 62 5.71 4.57 -3.03
CA LYS A 62 6.38 5.37 -4.06
C LYS A 62 7.44 4.50 -4.74
N GLY A 63 7.65 4.66 -6.04
CA GLY A 63 8.80 4.06 -6.72
C GLY A 63 10.10 4.61 -6.12
N LYS A 64 11.12 3.76 -6.01
CA LYS A 64 12.48 4.19 -5.69
C LYS A 64 13.03 5.15 -6.74
#